data_AF-A0A499UTS0-F1
#
_entry.id   AF-A0A499UTS0-F1
#
_cell.length_a   1.000
_cell.length_b   1.000
_cell.length_c   1.000
_cell.angle_alpha   90.00
_cell.angle_beta   90.00
_cell.angle_gamma   90.00
#
_symmetry.space_group_name_H-M   'P 1'
#
loop_
_entity.id
_entity.type
_entity.pdbx_description
1 polymer ?
#
loop_
_entity_poly.entity_id
_entity_poly.type
_entity_poly.pdbx_seq_one_letter_code
_entity_poly.pdbx_strand_id
1 'polypeptide(L)'
;MIVSAISVCVAWQVTWAPYVSDYSRYLPENTPTRVTFGYTYLGSAVGGAATVVIGAMAATVNSDAVNSDAIGFLADRFPSFGGLVVAALLLGLVPAGAEGPYGAFLTALSALSAEGRVRSTARARAIFVLCFAALASVLATLSSGSLLETFQNITLFVLYLLVPWTAINLTDYYFVRHGHYDIPELLTKNGRYGTFTWWAVLVYLVSIAAELPFINSSVYVGPLVRSLGGADLSWLVGLVVGAVGYYACTKLFSGHRPRPVAPPREHATLAGTDPAPVDQR
;
A
#
# COMPACT_ATOMS: atom_id res chain seq x y z
N MET A 1 -1.94 -2.27 26.65
CA MET A 1 -0.56 -2.55 26.23
C MET A 1 -0.47 -3.54 25.07
N ILE A 2 -0.86 -4.82 25.22
CA ILE A 2 -0.74 -5.82 24.13
C ILE A 2 -1.57 -5.44 22.89
N VAL A 3 -2.83 -5.05 23.08
CA VAL A 3 -3.70 -4.66 21.96
C VAL A 3 -3.12 -3.48 21.18
N SER A 4 -2.61 -2.45 21.88
CA SER A 4 -1.97 -1.30 21.23
C SER A 4 -0.72 -1.69 20.44
N ALA A 5 0.12 -2.60 20.96
CA ALA A 5 1.29 -3.09 20.23
C ALA A 5 0.90 -3.86 18.96
N ILE A 6 -0.15 -4.70 19.02
CA ILE A 6 -0.68 -5.41 17.86
C ILE A 6 -1.22 -4.41 16.83
N SER A 7 -1.98 -3.39 17.26
CA SER A 7 -2.50 -2.36 16.36
C SER A 7 -1.38 -1.67 15.58
N VAL A 8 -0.26 -1.33 16.21
CA VAL A 8 0.90 -0.72 15.52
C VAL A 8 1.52 -1.66 14.48
N CYS A 9 1.70 -2.94 14.80
CA CYS A 9 2.24 -3.91 13.85
C CYS A 9 1.31 -4.12 12.65
N VAL A 10 0.00 -4.22 12.89
CA VAL A 10 -1.01 -4.36 11.81
C VAL A 10 -1.03 -3.10 10.95
N ALA A 11 -1.05 -1.93 11.58
CA ALA A 11 -1.03 -0.64 10.91
C ALA A 11 0.14 -0.48 9.93
N TRP A 12 1.34 -0.84 10.41
CA TRP A 12 2.53 -0.84 9.57
C TRP A 12 2.37 -1.77 8.37
N GLN A 13 1.87 -2.99 8.55
CA GLN A 13 1.70 -3.95 7.46
C GLN A 13 0.68 -3.53 6.42
N VAL A 14 -0.45 -2.94 6.84
CA VAL A 14 -1.48 -2.46 5.91
C VAL A 14 -0.94 -1.38 4.97
N THR A 15 0.01 -0.57 5.45
CA THR A 15 0.65 0.48 4.64
C THR A 15 1.40 -0.10 3.43
N TRP A 16 1.89 -1.35 3.53
CA TRP A 16 2.61 -2.00 2.44
C TRP A 16 1.71 -2.72 1.42
N ALA A 17 0.42 -2.89 1.73
CA ALA A 17 -0.50 -3.64 0.88
C ALA A 17 -0.60 -3.11 -0.57
N PRO A 18 -0.61 -1.78 -0.84
CA PRO A 18 -0.69 -1.28 -2.21
C PRO A 18 0.51 -1.70 -3.08
N TYR A 19 1.72 -1.78 -2.50
CA TYR A 19 2.93 -2.14 -3.24
C TYR A 19 2.90 -3.56 -3.81
N VAL A 20 2.12 -4.46 -3.21
CA VAL A 20 1.97 -5.84 -3.74
C VAL A 20 1.48 -5.82 -5.20
N SER A 21 0.58 -4.88 -5.52
CA SER A 21 0.03 -4.74 -6.88
C SER A 21 1.06 -4.22 -7.89
N ASP A 22 2.01 -3.39 -7.44
CA ASP A 22 3.07 -2.83 -8.27
C ASP A 22 4.07 -3.90 -8.72
N TYR A 23 4.35 -4.89 -7.87
CA TYR A 23 5.27 -5.97 -8.19
C TYR A 23 4.57 -7.13 -8.90
N SER A 24 3.32 -7.45 -8.52
CA SER A 24 2.60 -8.58 -9.12
C SER A 24 2.37 -8.42 -10.61
N ARG A 25 2.33 -7.19 -11.13
CA ARG A 25 2.19 -6.90 -12.57
C ARG A 25 3.36 -7.41 -13.43
N TYR A 26 4.52 -7.65 -12.81
CA TYR A 26 5.73 -8.14 -13.48
C TYR A 26 5.84 -9.67 -13.43
N LEU A 27 4.95 -10.35 -12.69
CA LEU A 27 4.91 -11.80 -12.64
C LEU A 27 4.24 -12.37 -13.91
N PRO A 28 4.63 -13.57 -14.35
CA PRO A 28 3.91 -14.29 -15.39
C PRO A 28 2.43 -14.47 -15.01
N GLU A 29 1.54 -14.36 -16.00
CA GLU A 29 0.09 -14.47 -15.80
C GLU A 29 -0.34 -15.80 -15.15
N ASN A 30 0.42 -16.86 -15.38
CA ASN A 30 0.17 -18.21 -14.85
C ASN A 30 0.69 -18.41 -13.41
N THR A 31 1.17 -17.36 -12.74
CA THR A 31 1.70 -17.47 -11.37
C THR A 31 0.55 -17.63 -10.37
N PRO A 32 0.46 -18.75 -9.63
CA PRO A 32 -0.66 -19.00 -8.72
C PRO A 32 -0.63 -18.06 -7.52
N THR A 33 -1.77 -17.42 -7.21
CA THR A 33 -1.93 -16.44 -6.13
C THR A 33 -1.45 -16.95 -4.77
N ARG A 34 -1.67 -18.24 -4.47
CA ARG A 34 -1.24 -18.85 -3.20
C ARG A 34 0.27 -18.87 -3.02
N VAL A 35 1.02 -19.02 -4.12
CA VAL A 35 2.48 -19.05 -4.10
C VAL A 35 3.02 -17.63 -3.87
N THR A 36 2.52 -16.66 -4.64
CA THR A 36 2.88 -15.25 -4.44
C THR A 36 2.57 -14.80 -3.01
N PHE A 37 1.37 -15.10 -2.51
CA PHE A 37 0.98 -14.80 -1.14
C PHE A 37 1.92 -15.46 -0.12
N GLY A 38 2.23 -16.75 -0.27
CA GLY A 38 3.09 -17.48 0.66
C GLY A 38 4.49 -16.90 0.76
N TYR A 39 5.14 -16.64 -0.37
CA TYR A 39 6.48 -16.04 -0.39
C TYR A 39 6.50 -14.61 0.16
N THR A 40 5.52 -13.77 -0.22
CA THR A 40 5.40 -12.41 0.30
C THR A 40 5.12 -12.40 1.80
N TYR A 41 4.20 -13.25 2.28
CA TYR A 41 3.88 -13.37 3.70
C TYR A 41 5.08 -13.84 4.50
N LEU A 42 5.75 -14.91 4.07
CA LEU A 42 6.92 -15.44 4.79
C LEU A 42 8.07 -14.42 4.80
N GLY A 43 8.35 -13.77 3.67
CA GLY A 43 9.39 -12.73 3.60
C GLY A 43 9.11 -11.58 4.56
N SER A 44 7.88 -11.05 4.54
CA SER A 44 7.46 -9.96 5.42
C SER A 44 7.41 -10.38 6.90
N ALA A 45 6.85 -11.55 7.21
CA ALA A 45 6.73 -12.03 8.58
C ALA A 45 8.10 -12.33 9.19
N VAL A 46 8.97 -13.04 8.47
CA VAL A 46 10.31 -13.39 8.97
C VAL A 46 11.19 -12.15 9.08
N GLY A 47 11.24 -11.31 8.04
CA GLY A 47 12.06 -10.09 8.04
C GLY A 47 11.58 -9.07 9.08
N GLY A 48 10.27 -8.84 9.15
CA GLY A 48 9.65 -7.96 10.12
C GLY A 48 9.84 -8.46 11.56
N ALA A 49 9.55 -9.73 11.83
CA ALA A 49 9.73 -10.31 13.17
C ALA A 49 11.19 -10.26 13.61
N ALA A 50 12.15 -10.60 12.73
CA ALA A 50 13.57 -10.52 13.05
C ALA A 50 13.98 -9.10 13.44
N THR A 51 13.55 -8.09 12.68
CA THR A 51 13.85 -6.68 12.95
C THR A 51 13.24 -6.20 14.26
N VAL A 52 11.98 -6.55 14.52
CA VAL A 52 11.27 -6.20 15.76
C VAL A 52 11.94 -6.86 16.97
N VAL A 53 12.35 -8.12 16.87
CA VAL A 53 13.05 -8.83 17.95
C VAL A 53 14.39 -8.16 18.24
N ILE A 54 15.18 -7.84 17.22
CA ILE A 54 16.47 -7.14 17.39
C ILE A 54 16.25 -5.78 18.05
N GLY A 55 15.29 -4.99 17.58
CA GLY A 55 14.96 -3.68 18.15
C GLY A 55 14.49 -3.79 19.60
N ALA A 56 13.63 -4.77 19.92
CA ALA A 56 13.17 -5.02 21.27
C ALA A 56 14.31 -5.41 22.21
N MET A 57 15.20 -6.32 21.77
CA MET A 57 16.40 -6.70 22.54
C MET A 57 17.31 -5.49 22.76
N ALA A 58 17.57 -4.69 21.73
CA ALA A 58 18.36 -3.47 21.83
C ALA A 58 17.75 -2.48 22.85
N ALA A 59 16.43 -2.31 22.82
CA ALA A 59 15.71 -1.43 23.74
C ALA A 59 15.79 -1.91 25.21
N THR A 60 15.94 -3.21 25.48
CA THR A 60 16.16 -3.71 26.86
C THR A 60 17.52 -3.30 27.42
N VAL A 61 18.50 -3.01 26.55
CA VAL A 61 19.84 -2.59 26.96
C VAL A 61 19.87 -1.09 27.23
N ASN A 62 19.39 -0.29 26.29
CA ASN A 62 19.27 1.16 26.43
C ASN A 62 18.24 1.71 25.43
N SER A 63 17.00 1.91 25.89
CA SER A 63 15.92 2.43 25.04
C SER A 63 16.20 3.84 24.53
N ASP A 64 16.81 4.69 25.33
CA ASP A 64 17.01 6.10 24.99
C ASP A 64 18.04 6.24 23.86
N ALA A 65 19.14 5.49 23.95
CA ALA A 65 20.17 5.46 22.92
C ALA A 65 19.66 4.87 21.60
N VAL A 66 18.85 3.80 21.66
CA VAL A 66 18.21 3.20 20.47
C VAL A 66 17.25 4.19 19.80
N ASN A 67 16.45 4.91 20.59
CA ASN A 67 15.50 5.88 20.06
C ASN A 67 16.20 7.13 19.47
N SER A 68 17.37 7.51 19.99
CA SER A 68 18.14 8.64 19.44
C SER A 68 18.92 8.28 18.18
N ASP A 69 19.54 7.10 18.15
CA ASP A 69 20.35 6.65 17.01
C ASP A 69 20.44 5.12 16.98
N ALA A 70 19.42 4.48 16.38
CA ALA A 70 19.37 3.03 16.27
C ALA A 70 20.53 2.45 15.45
N ILE A 71 21.00 3.16 14.42
CA ILE A 71 22.07 2.69 13.53
C ILE A 71 23.41 2.74 14.25
N GLY A 72 23.75 3.88 14.86
CA GLY A 72 24.97 4.04 15.65
C GLY A 72 24.98 3.10 16.85
N PHE A 73 23.85 2.97 17.56
CA PHE A 73 23.74 2.06 18.71
C PHE A 73 24.10 0.61 18.35
N LEU A 74 23.59 0.11 17.22
CA LEU A 74 23.88 -1.24 16.74
C LEU A 74 25.32 -1.37 16.24
N ALA A 75 25.85 -0.37 15.55
CA ALA A 75 27.22 -0.36 15.07
C ALA A 75 28.25 -0.39 16.21
N ASP A 76 27.97 0.34 17.30
CA ASP A 76 28.83 0.40 18.49
C ASP A 76 28.92 -0.95 19.23
N ARG A 77 27.99 -1.88 18.98
CA ARG A 77 28.10 -3.26 19.52
C ARG A 77 29.18 -4.09 18.83
N PHE A 78 29.64 -3.66 17.65
CA PHE A 78 30.66 -4.34 16.88
C PHE A 78 31.78 -3.38 16.48
N PRO A 79 32.58 -2.84 17.43
CA PRO A 79 33.53 -1.75 17.16
C PRO A 79 34.53 -2.05 16.03
N SER A 80 34.98 -3.30 15.91
CA SER A 80 35.91 -3.74 14.86
C SER A 80 35.30 -3.76 13.46
N PHE A 81 33.97 -3.78 13.35
CA PHE A 81 33.22 -3.86 12.09
C PHE A 81 32.12 -2.77 11.99
N GLY A 82 32.12 -1.77 12.87
CA GLY A 82 31.02 -0.82 13.01
C GLY A 82 30.71 -0.10 11.70
N GLY A 83 31.74 0.32 10.96
CA GLY A 83 31.56 0.92 9.63
C GLY A 83 30.88 -0.01 8.62
N LEU A 84 31.17 -1.32 8.66
CA LEU A 84 30.49 -2.30 7.81
C LEU A 84 29.04 -2.50 8.23
N VAL A 85 28.74 -2.50 9.54
CA VAL A 85 27.38 -2.57 10.06
C VAL A 85 26.57 -1.36 9.62
N VAL A 86 27.11 -0.14 9.77
CA VAL A 86 26.47 1.09 9.28
C VAL A 86 26.21 1.00 7.78
N ALA A 87 27.22 0.62 6.98
CA ALA A 87 27.06 0.49 5.54
C ALA A 87 25.97 -0.52 5.17
N ALA A 88 25.92 -1.67 5.83
CA ALA A 88 24.89 -2.69 5.59
C ALA A 88 23.49 -2.18 5.93
N LEU A 89 23.33 -1.50 7.07
CA LEU A 89 22.04 -0.93 7.49
C LEU A 89 21.58 0.20 6.55
N LEU A 90 22.48 1.08 6.14
CA LEU A 90 22.17 2.15 5.19
C LEU A 90 21.83 1.61 3.80
N LEU A 91 22.54 0.58 3.33
CA LEU A 91 22.22 -0.10 2.07
C LEU A 91 20.84 -0.76 2.14
N GLY A 92 20.47 -1.33 3.29
CA GLY A 92 19.13 -1.87 3.53
C GLY A 92 18.02 -0.82 3.47
N LEU A 93 18.33 0.45 3.69
CA LEU A 93 17.38 1.56 3.60
C LEU A 93 17.10 2.00 2.16
N VAL A 94 18.01 1.69 1.21
CA VAL A 94 17.88 2.12 -0.19
C VAL A 94 16.64 1.54 -0.87
N PRO A 95 16.33 0.23 -0.79
CA PRO A 95 15.09 -0.32 -1.36
C PRO A 95 13.83 0.36 -0.79
N ALA A 96 13.74 0.47 0.53
CA ALA A 96 12.59 1.10 1.19
C ALA A 96 12.43 2.58 0.79
N GLY A 97 13.55 3.31 0.65
CA GLY A 97 13.55 4.70 0.18
C GLY A 97 13.17 4.86 -1.30
N ALA A 98 13.40 3.83 -2.13
CA ALA A 98 13.09 3.86 -3.56
C ALA A 98 11.59 3.66 -3.85
N GLU A 99 10.86 3.00 -2.96
CA GLU A 99 9.43 2.69 -3.13
C GLU A 99 8.55 3.95 -3.11
N GLY A 100 8.87 4.93 -2.26
CA GLY A 100 8.13 6.19 -2.16
C GLY A 100 8.09 6.98 -3.49
N PRO A 101 9.24 7.37 -4.06
CA PRO A 101 9.32 8.04 -5.35
C PRO A 101 8.73 7.19 -6.48
N TYR A 102 8.88 5.86 -6.43
CA TYR A 102 8.34 4.96 -7.45
C TYR A 102 6.81 4.96 -7.48
N GLY A 103 6.14 4.78 -6.33
CA GLY A 103 4.68 4.82 -6.23
C GLY A 103 4.11 6.21 -6.56
N ALA A 104 4.78 7.27 -6.10
CA ALA A 104 4.40 8.64 -6.45
C ALA A 104 4.49 8.89 -7.96
N PHE A 105 5.54 8.37 -8.61
CA PHE A 105 5.72 8.48 -10.05
C PHE A 105 4.62 7.74 -10.83
N LEU A 106 4.30 6.50 -10.43
CA LEU A 106 3.22 5.73 -11.06
C LEU A 106 1.85 6.40 -10.89
N THR A 107 1.58 6.96 -9.72
CA THR A 107 0.36 7.72 -9.44
C THR A 107 0.27 8.97 -10.33
N ALA A 108 1.34 9.76 -10.41
CA ALA A 108 1.41 10.94 -11.26
C ALA A 108 1.23 10.59 -12.74
N LEU A 109 1.89 9.52 -13.21
CA LEU A 109 1.76 9.05 -14.58
C LEU A 109 0.32 8.61 -14.89
N SER A 110 -0.32 7.89 -13.97
CA SER A 110 -1.71 7.44 -14.13
C SER A 110 -2.69 8.61 -14.17
N ALA A 111 -2.48 9.64 -13.33
CA ALA A 111 -3.28 10.86 -13.32
C ALA A 111 -3.13 11.67 -14.62
N LEU A 112 -1.92 11.76 -15.17
CA LEU A 112 -1.63 12.47 -16.42
C LEU A 112 -2.04 11.67 -17.67
N SER A 113 -2.16 10.36 -17.55
CA SER A 113 -2.42 9.43 -18.65
C SER A 113 -3.72 8.66 -18.43
N ALA A 114 -4.84 9.37 -18.39
CA ALA A 114 -6.17 8.77 -18.24
C ALA A 114 -6.47 7.68 -19.30
N GLU A 115 -5.89 7.78 -20.50
CA GLU A 115 -6.04 6.80 -21.58
C GLU A 115 -4.91 5.74 -21.64
N GLY A 116 -3.94 5.77 -20.72
CA GLY A 116 -2.79 4.85 -20.70
C GLY A 116 -1.76 5.05 -21.84
N ARG A 117 -1.83 6.17 -22.57
CA ARG A 117 -1.01 6.43 -23.77
C ARG A 117 0.30 7.16 -23.50
N VAL A 118 0.48 7.78 -22.34
CA VAL A 118 1.71 8.54 -22.03
C VAL A 118 2.83 7.57 -21.71
N ARG A 119 3.86 7.55 -22.57
CA ARG A 119 5.09 6.81 -22.30
C ARG A 119 6.05 7.67 -21.52
N SER A 120 6.57 7.14 -20.41
CA SER A 120 7.62 7.83 -19.66
C SER A 120 8.99 7.54 -20.23
N THR A 121 9.78 8.59 -20.43
CA THR A 121 11.21 8.46 -20.74
C THR A 121 12.04 8.28 -19.47
N ALA A 122 13.26 7.73 -19.59
CA ALA A 122 14.19 7.63 -18.46
C ALA A 122 14.52 8.99 -17.84
N ARG A 123 14.61 10.04 -18.67
CA ARG A 123 14.85 11.42 -18.22
C ARG A 123 13.70 11.95 -17.37
N ALA A 124 12.45 11.75 -17.78
CA ALA A 124 11.28 12.18 -17.01
C ALA A 124 11.23 11.50 -15.63
N ARG A 125 11.54 10.19 -15.57
CA ARG A 125 11.64 9.44 -14.30
C ARG A 125 12.73 9.99 -13.40
N ALA A 126 13.93 10.22 -13.95
CA ALA A 126 15.06 10.75 -13.20
C ALA A 126 14.74 12.15 -12.63
N ILE A 127 14.19 13.05 -13.44
CA ILE A 127 13.78 14.39 -12.99
C ILE A 127 12.73 14.30 -11.88
N PHE A 128 11.70 13.47 -12.05
CA PHE A 128 10.67 13.29 -11.03
C PHE A 128 11.24 12.80 -9.70
N VAL A 129 12.09 11.75 -9.74
CA VAL A 129 12.72 11.20 -8.54
C VAL A 129 13.61 12.22 -7.85
N LEU A 130 14.41 12.99 -8.61
CA LEU A 130 15.25 14.04 -8.06
C LEU A 130 14.42 15.17 -7.41
N CYS A 131 13.36 15.63 -8.06
CA CYS A 131 12.47 16.64 -7.51
C CYS A 131 11.74 16.13 -6.25
N PHE A 132 11.26 14.88 -6.27
CA PHE A 132 10.63 14.24 -5.13
C PHE A 132 11.60 14.12 -3.95
N ALA A 133 12.82 13.64 -4.20
CA ALA A 133 13.85 13.50 -3.18
C ALA A 133 14.27 14.85 -2.59
N ALA A 134 14.42 15.88 -3.42
CA ALA A 134 14.72 17.24 -2.98
C ALA A 134 13.60 17.79 -2.09
N LEU A 135 12.33 17.65 -2.52
CA LEU A 135 11.18 18.11 -1.74
C LEU A 135 11.08 17.35 -0.40
N ALA A 136 11.20 16.02 -0.43
CA ALA A 136 11.17 15.18 0.77
C ALA A 136 12.30 15.57 1.74
N SER A 137 13.51 15.85 1.24
CA SER A 137 14.65 16.28 2.06
C SER A 137 14.42 17.64 2.71
N VAL A 138 13.83 18.60 1.98
CA VAL A 138 13.46 19.92 2.53
C VAL A 138 12.40 19.75 3.63
N LEU A 139 11.34 18.99 3.38
CA LEU A 139 10.29 18.73 4.36
C LEU A 139 10.83 18.01 5.60
N ALA A 140 11.72 17.03 5.42
CA ALA A 140 12.37 16.33 6.53
C ALA A 140 13.23 17.27 7.38
N THR A 141 13.98 18.18 6.75
CA THR A 141 14.83 19.15 7.45
C THR A 141 13.99 20.14 8.25
N LEU A 142 12.88 20.62 7.67
CA LEU A 142 11.94 21.53 8.35
C LEU A 142 11.19 20.86 9.52
N SER A 143 11.02 19.52 9.48
CA SER A 143 10.30 18.75 10.50
C SER A 143 11.21 18.18 11.60
N SER A 144 12.49 18.56 11.62
CA SER A 144 13.54 17.95 12.46
C SER A 144 13.35 18.08 13.98
N GLY A 145 12.48 18.97 14.45
CA GLY A 145 12.20 19.15 15.89
C GLY A 145 11.36 18.05 16.54
N SER A 146 10.62 17.25 15.76
CA SER A 146 9.72 16.20 16.25
C SER A 146 9.46 15.13 15.19
N LEU A 147 10.52 14.73 14.47
CA LEU A 147 10.44 13.84 13.29
C LEU A 147 9.64 12.56 13.59
N LEU A 148 9.91 11.91 14.72
CA LEU A 148 9.25 10.65 15.08
C LEU A 148 7.75 10.84 15.34
N GLU A 149 7.36 11.86 16.11
CA GLU A 149 5.96 12.15 16.40
C GLU A 149 5.21 12.60 15.14
N THR A 150 5.83 13.47 14.35
CA THR A 150 5.29 13.93 13.06
C THR A 150 5.10 12.76 12.11
N PHE A 151 6.09 11.87 12.01
CA PHE A 151 6.03 10.66 11.20
C PHE A 151 4.90 9.73 11.67
N GLN A 152 4.82 9.43 12.96
CA GLN A 152 3.76 8.60 13.53
C GLN A 152 2.36 9.17 13.23
N ASN A 153 2.16 10.47 13.43
CA ASN A 153 0.88 11.12 13.18
C ASN A 153 0.49 11.12 11.71
N ILE A 154 1.44 11.37 10.80
CA ILE A 154 1.20 11.30 9.35
C ILE A 154 0.88 9.86 8.94
N THR A 155 1.63 8.87 9.43
CA THR A 155 1.37 7.45 9.15
C THR A 155 -0.02 7.04 9.61
N LEU A 156 -0.41 7.40 10.84
CA LEU A 156 -1.75 7.13 11.37
C LEU A 156 -2.83 7.83 10.54
N PHE A 157 -2.63 9.09 10.19
CA PHE A 157 -3.56 9.83 9.33
C PHE A 157 -3.74 9.17 7.96
N VAL A 158 -2.65 8.81 7.29
CA VAL A 158 -2.70 8.10 6.00
C VAL A 158 -3.38 6.75 6.17
N LEU A 159 -3.14 6.04 7.27
CA LEU A 159 -3.77 4.76 7.56
C LEU A 159 -5.29 4.87 7.69
N TYR A 160 -5.81 5.88 8.39
CA TYR A 160 -7.26 6.10 8.52
C TYR A 160 -7.93 6.38 7.17
N LEU A 161 -7.18 6.93 6.21
CA LEU A 161 -7.68 7.09 4.84
C LEU A 161 -7.56 5.79 4.04
N LEU A 162 -6.44 5.09 4.15
CA LEU A 162 -6.19 3.89 3.35
C LEU A 162 -7.02 2.69 3.78
N VAL A 163 -7.27 2.49 5.08
CA VAL A 163 -7.97 1.31 5.57
C VAL A 163 -9.39 1.19 5.01
N PRO A 164 -10.26 2.22 5.08
CA PRO A 164 -11.57 2.18 4.45
C PRO A 164 -11.49 2.01 2.93
N TRP A 165 -10.54 2.68 2.28
CA TRP A 165 -10.32 2.56 0.84
C TRP A 165 -9.98 1.12 0.45
N THR A 166 -9.03 0.49 1.14
CA THR A 166 -8.65 -0.90 0.92
C THR A 166 -9.83 -1.83 1.17
N ALA A 167 -10.57 -1.65 2.26
CA ALA A 167 -11.74 -2.49 2.58
C ALA A 167 -12.80 -2.46 1.47
N ILE A 168 -13.09 -1.27 0.94
CA ILE A 168 -14.02 -1.07 -0.18
C ILE A 168 -13.51 -1.79 -1.44
N ASN A 169 -12.24 -1.57 -1.82
CA ASN A 169 -11.67 -2.16 -3.04
C ASN A 169 -11.57 -3.69 -2.96
N LEU A 170 -11.14 -4.24 -1.81
CA LEU A 170 -11.09 -5.68 -1.60
C LEU A 170 -12.50 -6.29 -1.60
N THR A 171 -13.49 -5.58 -1.07
CA THR A 171 -14.88 -6.02 -1.10
C THR A 171 -15.42 -6.07 -2.52
N ASP A 172 -15.17 -5.02 -3.31
CA ASP A 172 -15.54 -5.01 -4.74
C ASP A 172 -14.86 -6.18 -5.47
N TYR A 173 -13.55 -6.35 -5.28
CA TYR A 173 -12.77 -7.36 -5.97
C TYR A 173 -13.20 -8.79 -5.60
N TYR A 174 -13.24 -9.14 -4.31
CA TYR A 174 -13.45 -10.53 -3.89
C TYR A 174 -14.93 -10.91 -3.76
N PHE A 175 -15.80 -10.01 -3.31
CA PHE A 175 -17.19 -10.34 -2.94
C PHE A 175 -18.24 -9.83 -3.92
N VAL A 176 -17.95 -8.78 -4.71
CA VAL A 176 -18.91 -8.21 -5.66
C VAL A 176 -18.63 -8.69 -7.09
N ARG A 177 -17.37 -8.57 -7.53
CA ARG A 177 -16.94 -8.87 -8.91
C ARG A 177 -16.16 -10.17 -9.04
N HIS A 178 -15.75 -10.77 -7.93
CA HIS A 178 -15.00 -12.03 -7.88
C HIS A 178 -13.77 -12.04 -8.81
N GLY A 179 -13.03 -10.94 -8.86
CA GLY A 179 -11.84 -10.77 -9.70
C GLY A 179 -12.09 -10.52 -11.18
N HIS A 180 -13.35 -10.44 -11.63
CA HIS A 180 -13.67 -10.25 -13.05
C HIS A 180 -13.86 -8.77 -13.39
N TYR A 181 -12.84 -8.20 -14.04
CA TYR A 181 -12.86 -6.82 -14.53
C TYR A 181 -12.64 -6.76 -16.04
N ASP A 182 -13.35 -5.85 -16.70
CA ASP A 182 -13.13 -5.47 -18.09
C ASP A 182 -12.15 -4.29 -18.12
N ILE A 183 -10.87 -4.58 -18.31
CA ILE A 183 -9.79 -3.59 -18.22
C ILE A 183 -9.94 -2.46 -19.27
N PRO A 184 -10.26 -2.73 -20.54
CA PRO A 184 -10.52 -1.68 -21.52
C PRO A 184 -11.63 -0.69 -21.11
N GLU A 185 -12.71 -1.19 -20.50
CA GLU A 185 -13.82 -0.37 -20.05
C GLU A 185 -13.47 0.54 -18.86
N LEU A 186 -12.45 0.21 -18.06
CA LEU A 186 -11.97 1.08 -16.95
C LEU A 186 -11.34 2.38 -17.46
N LEU A 187 -10.76 2.37 -18.65
CA LEU A 187 -10.13 3.55 -19.28
C LEU A 187 -11.11 4.34 -20.15
N THR A 188 -12.35 3.85 -20.29
CA THR A 188 -13.36 4.47 -21.14
C THR A 188 -14.20 5.44 -20.30
N LYS A 189 -14.14 6.74 -20.62
CA LYS A 189 -14.80 7.82 -19.85
C LYS A 189 -16.27 7.53 -19.52
N ASN A 190 -17.06 7.08 -20.50
CA ASN A 190 -18.45 6.71 -20.30
C ASN A 190 -18.65 5.19 -20.43
N GLY A 191 -17.63 4.44 -20.03
CA GLY A 191 -17.64 3.00 -20.07
C GLY A 191 -18.61 2.43 -19.04
N ARG A 192 -18.62 1.10 -19.01
CA ARG A 192 -19.42 0.26 -18.14
C ARG A 192 -19.26 0.57 -16.65
N TYR A 193 -18.15 1.19 -16.23
CA TYR A 193 -17.88 1.59 -14.84
C TYR A 193 -18.31 3.03 -14.50
N GLY A 194 -18.69 3.83 -15.51
CA GLY A 194 -19.02 5.24 -15.35
C GLY A 194 -17.84 6.12 -14.92
N THR A 195 -18.07 7.43 -14.82
CA THR A 195 -17.05 8.40 -14.38
C THR A 195 -16.97 8.54 -12.86
N PHE A 196 -18.10 8.39 -12.16
CA PHE A 196 -18.20 8.71 -10.75
C PHE A 196 -19.30 7.92 -10.05
N THR A 197 -18.94 7.25 -8.95
CA THR A 197 -19.86 6.48 -8.12
C THR A 197 -20.07 7.20 -6.79
N TRP A 198 -21.02 8.13 -6.74
CA TRP A 198 -21.23 9.01 -5.57
C TRP A 198 -21.50 8.24 -4.27
N TRP A 199 -22.25 7.13 -4.34
CA TRP A 199 -22.60 6.35 -3.16
C TRP A 199 -21.38 5.61 -2.59
N ALA A 200 -20.42 5.21 -3.43
CA ALA A 200 -19.17 4.59 -2.99
C ALA A 200 -18.30 5.60 -2.25
N VAL A 201 -18.28 6.86 -2.72
CA VAL A 201 -17.63 7.97 -2.02
C VAL A 201 -18.32 8.23 -0.67
N LEU A 202 -19.65 8.18 -0.62
CA LEU A 202 -20.37 8.32 0.63
C LEU A 202 -20.01 7.21 1.64
N VAL A 203 -19.96 5.94 1.20
CA VAL A 203 -19.52 4.82 2.04
C VAL A 203 -18.11 5.05 2.57
N TYR A 204 -17.20 5.54 1.73
CA TYR A 204 -15.83 5.86 2.13
C TYR A 204 -15.79 6.95 3.21
N LEU A 205 -16.51 8.06 3.02
CA LEU A 205 -16.59 9.15 4.00
C LEU A 205 -17.25 8.71 5.31
N VAL A 206 -18.30 7.89 5.24
CA VAL A 206 -18.97 7.33 6.43
C VAL A 206 -18.03 6.40 7.19
N SER A 207 -17.22 5.62 6.46
CA SER A 207 -16.23 4.73 7.09
C SER A 207 -15.16 5.51 7.85
N ILE A 208 -14.62 6.58 7.25
CA ILE A 208 -13.69 7.49 7.94
C ILE A 208 -14.36 8.15 9.16
N ALA A 209 -15.61 8.60 9.01
CA ALA A 209 -16.33 9.20 10.13
C ALA A 209 -16.55 8.21 11.29
N ALA A 210 -16.78 6.92 10.96
CA ALA A 210 -16.94 5.85 11.94
C ALA A 210 -15.64 5.50 12.68
N GLU A 211 -14.48 5.81 12.10
CA GLU A 211 -13.18 5.63 12.76
C GLU A 211 -12.92 6.66 13.86
N LEU A 212 -13.42 7.91 13.70
CA LEU A 212 -13.14 9.03 14.60
C LEU A 212 -13.31 8.70 16.09
N PRO A 213 -14.37 8.01 16.55
CA PRO A 213 -14.52 7.69 17.97
C PRO A 213 -13.41 6.79 18.56
N PHE A 214 -12.65 6.09 17.72
CA PHE A 214 -11.69 5.04 18.07
C PHE A 214 -10.23 5.40 17.77
N ILE A 215 -9.98 6.57 17.18
CA ILE A 215 -8.62 7.05 16.86
C ILE A 215 -7.89 7.41 18.14
N ASN A 216 -6.66 6.90 18.29
CA ASN A 216 -5.76 7.26 19.37
C ASN A 216 -4.42 7.75 18.80
N SER A 217 -4.32 9.07 18.56
CA SER A 217 -3.08 9.74 18.15
C SER A 217 -2.72 10.87 19.11
N SER A 218 -1.51 11.45 18.99
CA SER A 218 -1.14 12.60 19.82
C SER A 218 -1.90 13.87 19.47
N VAL A 219 -2.43 13.95 18.24
CA VAL A 219 -3.22 15.10 17.74
C VAL A 219 -4.70 14.98 18.10
N TYR A 220 -5.24 13.76 18.13
CA TYR A 220 -6.66 13.53 18.37
C TYR A 220 -6.90 12.20 19.10
N VAL A 221 -7.70 12.27 20.17
CA VAL A 221 -8.13 11.10 20.93
C VAL A 221 -9.64 11.03 20.92
N GLY A 222 -10.17 9.97 20.32
CA GLY A 222 -11.59 9.72 20.20
C GLY A 222 -12.26 9.43 21.56
N PRO A 223 -13.56 9.75 21.73
CA PRO A 223 -14.29 9.56 22.98
C PRO A 223 -14.33 8.11 23.49
N LEU A 224 -14.23 7.10 22.62
CA LEU A 224 -14.30 5.68 23.00
C LEU A 224 -12.92 5.07 23.31
N VAL A 225 -11.83 5.81 23.10
CA VAL A 225 -10.47 5.29 23.36
C VAL A 225 -10.25 4.98 24.84
N ARG A 226 -10.76 5.84 25.74
CA ARG A 226 -10.57 5.67 27.19
C ARG A 226 -11.31 4.45 27.73
N SER A 227 -12.51 4.16 27.23
CA SER A 227 -13.26 2.97 27.63
C SER A 227 -12.63 1.68 27.08
N LEU A 228 -11.80 1.77 26.05
CA LEU A 228 -11.08 0.66 25.43
C LEU A 228 -9.62 0.52 25.94
N GLY A 229 -9.26 1.21 27.01
CA GLY A 229 -7.94 1.10 27.63
C GLY A 229 -6.79 1.70 26.81
N GLY A 230 -7.07 2.68 25.95
CA GLY A 230 -6.05 3.35 25.12
C GLY A 230 -5.63 2.57 23.87
N ALA A 231 -6.41 1.57 23.45
CA ALA A 231 -6.16 0.90 22.18
C ALA A 231 -6.70 1.72 21.00
N ASP A 232 -5.89 1.84 19.94
CA ASP A 232 -6.38 2.32 18.65
C ASP A 232 -7.10 1.18 17.92
N LEU A 233 -8.41 1.31 17.73
CA LEU A 233 -9.26 0.35 17.03
C LEU A 233 -9.90 0.94 15.77
N SER A 234 -9.50 2.14 15.36
CA SER A 234 -10.01 2.83 14.18
C SER A 234 -9.91 1.93 12.94
N TRP A 235 -8.74 1.35 12.69
CA TRP A 235 -8.49 0.48 11.54
C TRP A 235 -9.46 -0.70 11.44
N LEU A 236 -9.85 -1.31 12.56
CA LEU A 236 -10.80 -2.43 12.56
C LEU A 236 -12.20 -1.93 12.19
N VAL A 237 -12.59 -0.78 12.72
CA VAL A 237 -13.88 -0.15 12.43
C VAL A 237 -13.96 0.28 10.97
N GLY A 238 -12.94 0.97 10.46
CA GLY A 238 -12.86 1.36 9.05
C GLY A 238 -12.92 0.17 8.10
N LEU A 239 -12.27 -0.94 8.46
CA LEU A 239 -12.31 -2.18 7.69
C LEU A 239 -13.72 -2.78 7.66
N VAL A 240 -14.36 -2.93 8.82
CA VAL A 240 -15.70 -3.53 8.92
C VAL A 240 -16.75 -2.63 8.28
N VAL A 241 -16.77 -1.34 8.59
CA VAL A 241 -17.74 -0.37 8.07
C VAL A 241 -17.58 -0.20 6.56
N GLY A 242 -16.34 -0.10 6.07
CA GLY A 242 -16.04 -0.01 4.64
C GLY A 242 -16.49 -1.25 3.88
N ALA A 243 -16.16 -2.45 4.38
CA ALA A 243 -16.51 -3.70 3.73
C ALA A 243 -18.03 -3.96 3.74
N VAL A 244 -18.66 -3.91 4.91
CA VAL A 244 -20.10 -4.18 5.05
C VAL A 244 -20.93 -3.10 4.36
N GLY A 245 -20.56 -1.82 4.54
CA GLY A 245 -21.24 -0.69 3.93
C GLY A 245 -21.21 -0.76 2.40
N TYR A 246 -20.04 -1.04 1.82
CA TYR A 246 -19.91 -1.17 0.38
C TYR A 246 -20.70 -2.37 -0.16
N TYR A 247 -20.58 -3.54 0.49
CA TYR A 247 -21.33 -4.72 0.09
C TYR A 247 -22.85 -4.50 0.15
N ALA A 248 -23.35 -3.85 1.20
CA ALA A 248 -24.77 -3.53 1.33
C ALA A 248 -25.22 -2.52 0.25
N CYS A 249 -24.47 -1.43 0.07
CA CYS A 249 -24.80 -0.40 -0.91
C CYS A 249 -24.76 -0.94 -2.35
N THR A 250 -23.83 -1.83 -2.70
CA THR A 250 -23.83 -2.46 -4.04
C THR A 250 -25.10 -3.29 -4.29
N LYS A 251 -25.66 -3.95 -3.27
CA LYS A 251 -26.95 -4.67 -3.38
C LYS A 251 -28.13 -3.70 -3.52
N LEU A 252 -28.13 -2.61 -2.77
CA LEU A 252 -29.20 -1.60 -2.80
C LEU A 252 -29.21 -0.79 -4.11
N PHE A 253 -28.04 -0.40 -4.59
CA PHE A 253 -27.87 0.38 -5.83
C PHE A 253 -27.59 -0.50 -7.06
N SER A 254 -27.92 -1.81 -6.99
CA SER A 254 -27.69 -2.83 -8.04
C SER A 254 -28.32 -2.51 -9.41
N GLY A 255 -29.15 -1.48 -9.53
CA GLY A 255 -29.61 -0.95 -10.83
C GLY A 255 -28.50 -0.44 -11.74
N HIS A 256 -27.31 -0.14 -11.19
CA HIS A 256 -26.12 0.27 -11.94
C HIS A 256 -25.16 -0.90 -12.22
N ARG A 257 -25.62 -2.16 -12.09
CA ARG A 257 -24.75 -3.32 -12.34
C ARG A 257 -24.22 -3.29 -13.76
N PRO A 258 -22.91 -3.23 -13.93
CA PRO A 258 -22.33 -3.35 -15.23
C PRO A 258 -22.58 -4.80 -15.75
N ARG A 259 -23.16 -5.00 -16.95
CA ARG A 259 -23.51 -6.34 -17.56
C ARG A 259 -22.37 -7.36 -17.45
N PRO A 260 -22.56 -8.63 -17.05
CA PRO A 260 -21.46 -9.61 -16.83
C PRO A 260 -20.34 -9.54 -17.88
N VAL A 261 -19.07 -9.55 -17.42
CA VAL A 261 -17.91 -9.66 -18.34
C VAL A 261 -18.06 -11.01 -19.04
N ALA A 262 -18.14 -11.02 -20.38
CA ALA A 262 -18.10 -12.28 -21.11
C ALA A 262 -16.74 -12.95 -20.82
N PRO A 263 -16.69 -14.28 -20.62
CA PRO A 263 -15.42 -14.95 -20.39
C PRO A 263 -14.42 -14.62 -21.50
N PRO A 264 -13.11 -14.56 -21.21
CA PRO A 264 -12.09 -14.34 -22.24
C PRO A 264 -12.34 -15.33 -23.37
N ARG A 265 -12.45 -14.84 -24.61
CA ARG A 265 -12.49 -15.73 -25.77
C ARG A 265 -11.16 -16.48 -25.76
N GLU A 266 -11.20 -17.78 -25.43
CA GLU A 266 -10.09 -18.67 -25.71
C GLU A 266 -9.64 -18.39 -27.14
N HIS A 267 -8.34 -18.14 -27.31
CA HIS A 267 -7.73 -17.99 -28.62
C HIS A 267 -8.19 -19.17 -29.45
N ALA A 268 -9.11 -18.93 -30.40
CA ALA A 268 -9.40 -19.86 -31.46
C ALA A 268 -8.04 -20.20 -32.07
N THR A 269 -7.62 -21.44 -31.85
CA THR A 269 -6.45 -22.05 -32.45
C THR A 269 -6.41 -21.60 -33.91
N LEU A 270 -5.39 -20.83 -34.27
CA LEU A 270 -5.02 -20.58 -35.66
C LEU A 270 -4.50 -21.90 -36.23
N ALA A 271 -5.41 -22.86 -36.40
CA ALA A 271 -5.20 -24.03 -37.23
C ALA A 271 -5.57 -23.62 -38.65
N GLY A 272 -4.57 -23.34 -39.47
CA GLY A 272 -4.74 -23.22 -40.92
C GLY A 272 -4.23 -21.92 -41.52
N THR A 273 -2.93 -21.69 -41.46
CA THR A 273 -2.22 -20.99 -42.56
C THR A 273 -0.87 -21.68 -42.76
N ASP A 274 -0.75 -22.45 -43.82
CA ASP A 274 0.51 -23.00 -44.32
C ASP A 274 1.54 -21.89 -44.53
N PRO A 275 2.83 -22.09 -44.17
CA PRO A 275 3.86 -21.13 -44.52
C PRO A 275 4.19 -21.22 -46.02
N ALA A 276 4.01 -20.10 -46.73
CA ALA A 276 4.47 -19.95 -48.11
C ALA A 276 6.02 -19.97 -48.19
N PRO A 277 6.62 -20.42 -49.32
CA PRO A 277 8.06 -20.60 -49.41
C PRO A 277 8.80 -19.27 -49.45
N VAL A 278 9.88 -19.18 -48.69
CA VAL A 278 10.83 -18.06 -48.70
C VAL A 278 11.65 -18.14 -50.00
N ASP A 279 11.47 -17.16 -50.88
CA ASP A 279 12.33 -16.97 -52.05
C ASP A 279 13.62 -16.24 -51.60
N GLN A 280 14.76 -16.85 -51.90
CA GLN A 280 16.09 -16.33 -51.59
C GLN A 280 16.56 -15.42 -52.73
N ARG A 281 16.73 -14.12 -52.46
CA ARG A 281 17.75 -13.26 -53.12
C ARG A 281 18.21 -12.16 -52.18
#